data_AF-A0A7V9UNG8-F1
#
_entry.id   AF-A0A7V9UNG8-F1
#
_cell.length_a   1.000
_cell.length_b   1.000
_cell.length_c   1.000
_cell.angle_alpha   90.00
_cell.angle_beta   90.00
_cell.angle_gamma   90.00
#
_symmetry.space_group_name_H-M   'P 1'
#
loop_
_entity.id
_entity.type
_entity.pdbx_description
1 polymer ?
#
loop_
_entity_poly.entity_id
_entity_poly.type
_entity_poly.pdbx_seq_one_letter_code
_entity_poly.pdbx_strand_id
1 'polypeptide(L)'
;MPDSKAQHVSAVSTRLRWANRRPFLLTVPLLVSLCLLVVIVVFGRRASGVTTEPKVFTLKADPSAQDYSRFSHSSPDAHAALTNRSNCASCHRRSGGQPEPSFPIHRDCTRCHLAEFTAPVGSSPTNPICVICHTDEGLNSPSAPRKKFPGLRSFTAEFDHAQHLRGVEPARPKEGCAACHTPARRGVAQSIPARLNAHQTCYQCHSPGGQAGNLSSCGSCHGLGSYSPTTIASRAYRVSFSHADHGSRQRLTCANCHNVKERGLAQGRQVSSILPAQHFSNPRAQSCMTCHNGRRAFGDVDTRDCRRCHKGPGFRMRG
;
A
#
# COMPACT_ATOMS: atom_id res chain seq x y z
N MET A 1 -0.59 -45.88 -48.01
CA MET A 1 -0.75 -47.25 -47.49
C MET A 1 -0.84 -47.19 -45.97
N PRO A 2 -1.71 -48.02 -45.37
CA PRO A 2 -2.42 -47.81 -44.09
C PRO A 2 -1.60 -48.35 -42.89
N ASP A 3 -1.91 -48.15 -41.61
CA ASP A 3 -3.02 -48.65 -40.77
C ASP A 3 -2.83 -48.01 -39.36
N SER A 4 -3.83 -47.46 -38.65
CA SER A 4 -4.97 -48.07 -37.94
C SER A 4 -4.60 -48.94 -36.71
N LYS A 5 -5.08 -48.48 -35.52
CA LYS A 5 -5.42 -49.18 -34.24
C LYS A 5 -5.17 -48.20 -33.07
N ALA A 6 -6.13 -47.55 -32.41
CA ALA A 6 -7.35 -47.97 -31.72
C ALA A 6 -7.13 -48.71 -30.38
N GLN A 7 -7.83 -48.18 -29.35
CA GLN A 7 -8.30 -48.78 -28.08
C GLN A 7 -7.43 -48.64 -26.82
N HIS A 8 -7.92 -47.91 -25.81
CA HIS A 8 -8.71 -48.54 -24.73
C HIS A 8 -9.45 -47.49 -23.88
N VAL A 9 -10.78 -47.62 -23.88
CA VAL A 9 -11.74 -46.91 -23.04
C VAL A 9 -12.02 -47.81 -21.85
N SER A 10 -11.84 -47.34 -20.62
CA SER A 10 -12.31 -48.04 -19.41
C SER A 10 -13.52 -47.33 -18.84
N ALA A 11 -14.64 -48.04 -18.90
CA ALA A 11 -15.92 -47.70 -18.32
C ALA A 11 -15.87 -47.78 -16.79
N VAL A 12 -16.40 -46.78 -16.10
CA VAL A 12 -16.78 -46.89 -14.68
C VAL A 12 -18.30 -46.96 -14.60
N SER A 13 -18.76 -48.08 -14.05
CA SER A 13 -20.15 -48.49 -13.96
C SER A 13 -20.97 -47.58 -13.05
N THR A 14 -22.04 -47.02 -13.60
CA THR A 14 -23.24 -46.54 -12.91
C THR A 14 -23.95 -47.69 -12.19
N ARG A 15 -24.15 -47.56 -10.87
CA ARG A 15 -25.20 -48.29 -10.14
C ARG A 15 -26.30 -47.32 -9.75
N LEU A 16 -27.44 -47.44 -10.44
CA LEU A 16 -28.73 -46.90 -10.01
C LEU A 16 -29.14 -47.58 -8.69
N ARG A 17 -29.61 -46.78 -7.72
CA ARG A 17 -30.59 -47.24 -6.73
C ARG A 17 -31.84 -46.39 -6.87
N TRP A 18 -32.94 -47.12 -7.08
CA TRP A 18 -34.30 -46.63 -7.18
C TRP A 18 -34.93 -46.48 -5.79
N ALA A 19 -35.98 -45.64 -5.78
CA ALA A 19 -37.07 -45.53 -4.82
C ALA A 19 -36.80 -44.76 -3.53
N ASN A 20 -37.23 -43.49 -3.51
CA ASN A 20 -38.30 -43.15 -2.57
C ASN A 20 -39.22 -42.05 -3.14
N ARG A 21 -40.53 -42.30 -3.07
CA ARG A 21 -41.61 -41.48 -3.62
C ARG A 21 -42.29 -40.68 -2.50
N ARG A 22 -42.42 -39.35 -2.71
CA ARG A 22 -43.48 -38.41 -2.27
C ARG A 22 -43.56 -38.06 -0.75
N PRO A 23 -44.17 -36.91 -0.35
CA PRO A 23 -44.99 -35.97 -1.13
C PRO A 23 -44.49 -34.51 -1.13
N PHE A 24 -44.65 -33.88 -2.30
CA PHE A 24 -44.29 -32.50 -2.60
C PHE A 24 -45.59 -31.69 -2.67
N LEU A 25 -46.21 -31.37 -1.52
CA LEU A 25 -47.54 -30.70 -1.54
C LEU A 25 -47.81 -29.77 -0.35
N LEU A 26 -46.80 -29.32 0.41
CA LEU A 26 -47.00 -28.39 1.54
C LEU A 26 -46.00 -27.21 1.61
N THR A 27 -45.02 -27.10 0.72
CA THR A 27 -43.97 -26.06 0.81
C THR A 27 -44.27 -24.77 0.05
N VAL A 28 -45.20 -24.80 -0.91
CA VAL A 28 -45.56 -23.64 -1.73
C VAL A 28 -46.34 -22.55 -0.97
N PRO A 29 -47.33 -22.83 -0.10
CA PRO A 29 -48.08 -21.76 0.57
C PRO A 29 -47.26 -21.02 1.63
N LEU A 30 -46.24 -21.67 2.21
CA LEU A 30 -45.39 -21.08 3.26
C LEU A 30 -44.40 -20.06 2.69
N LEU A 31 -43.87 -20.31 1.48
CA LEU A 31 -43.00 -19.36 0.77
C LEU A 31 -43.77 -18.13 0.25
N VAL A 32 -45.00 -18.30 -0.22
CA VAL A 32 -45.85 -17.17 -0.67
C VAL A 32 -46.24 -16.28 0.52
N SER A 33 -46.58 -16.87 1.67
CA SER A 33 -46.90 -16.11 2.88
C SER A 33 -45.68 -15.34 3.45
N LEU A 34 -44.47 -15.90 3.34
CA LEU A 34 -43.24 -15.23 3.75
C LEU A 34 -42.90 -14.05 2.83
N CYS A 35 -43.07 -14.20 1.51
CA CYS A 35 -42.87 -13.12 0.55
C CYS A 35 -43.89 -11.98 0.74
N LEU A 36 -45.15 -12.27 1.07
CA LEU A 36 -46.16 -11.24 1.33
C LEU A 36 -45.86 -10.43 2.61
N LEU A 37 -45.33 -11.08 3.65
CA LEU A 37 -44.92 -10.42 4.89
C LEU A 37 -43.73 -9.47 4.69
N VAL A 38 -42.77 -9.83 3.82
CA VAL A 38 -41.64 -8.95 3.49
C VAL A 38 -42.09 -7.72 2.70
N VAL A 39 -43.07 -7.84 1.79
CA VAL A 39 -43.62 -6.69 1.05
C VAL A 39 -44.36 -5.73 1.98
N ILE A 40 -45.10 -6.22 2.98
CA ILE A 40 -45.79 -5.37 3.97
C ILE A 40 -44.79 -4.64 4.88
N VAL A 41 -43.66 -5.26 5.25
CA VAL A 41 -42.62 -4.59 6.05
C VAL A 41 -41.83 -3.55 5.24
N VAL A 42 -41.60 -3.81 3.94
CA VAL A 42 -40.85 -2.89 3.07
C VAL A 42 -41.71 -1.71 2.60
N PHE A 43 -43.00 -1.90 2.35
CA PHE A 43 -43.90 -0.84 1.84
C PHE A 43 -44.86 -0.26 2.89
N GLY A 44 -44.98 -0.86 4.07
CA GLY A 44 -45.89 -0.42 5.15
C GLY A 44 -45.36 0.73 6.02
N ARG A 45 -44.12 1.21 5.80
CA ARG A 45 -43.64 2.44 6.45
C ARG A 45 -44.26 3.65 5.75
N ARG A 46 -45.52 3.91 6.10
CA ARG A 46 -46.20 5.19 5.84
C ARG A 46 -45.30 6.33 6.29
N ALA A 47 -45.13 7.29 5.39
CA ALA A 47 -44.51 8.58 5.63
C ALA A 47 -45.23 9.27 6.80
N SER A 48 -44.60 9.28 7.97
CA SER A 48 -44.83 10.36 8.93
C SER A 48 -44.27 11.62 8.29
N GLY A 49 -45.16 12.50 7.86
CA GLY A 49 -44.82 13.86 7.48
C GLY A 49 -44.18 14.57 8.67
N VAL A 50 -42.86 14.48 8.74
CA VAL A 50 -42.06 15.40 9.53
C VAL A 50 -41.94 16.63 8.65
N THR A 51 -42.73 17.65 8.96
CA THR A 51 -42.44 19.03 8.59
C THR A 51 -41.13 19.42 9.26
N THR A 52 -40.00 19.02 8.68
CA THR A 52 -38.72 19.67 8.95
C THR A 52 -38.83 21.04 8.30
N GLU A 53 -39.09 22.06 9.11
CA GLU A 53 -38.60 23.40 8.80
C GLU A 53 -37.15 23.26 8.29
N PRO A 54 -36.75 23.96 7.22
CA PRO A 54 -35.35 24.06 6.88
C PRO A 54 -34.68 24.74 8.07
N LYS A 55 -34.10 23.92 8.95
CA LYS A 55 -33.15 24.39 9.95
C LYS A 55 -31.98 24.88 9.13
N VAL A 56 -32.04 26.17 8.77
CA VAL A 56 -30.88 26.93 8.31
C VAL A 56 -29.83 26.64 9.36
N PHE A 57 -28.89 25.77 9.02
CA PHE A 57 -27.67 25.63 9.78
C PHE A 57 -26.96 26.96 9.57
N THR A 58 -27.29 27.92 10.42
CA THR A 58 -26.43 29.06 10.68
C THR A 58 -25.19 28.40 11.29
N LEU A 59 -24.25 28.02 10.43
CA LEU A 59 -22.88 27.75 10.82
C LEU A 59 -22.44 29.02 11.53
N LYS A 60 -22.53 29.00 12.86
CA LYS A 60 -21.93 30.01 13.70
C LYS A 60 -20.46 29.91 13.38
N ALA A 61 -19.97 30.83 12.56
CA ALA A 61 -18.56 30.98 12.27
C ALA A 61 -17.89 31.08 13.64
N ASP A 62 -17.15 30.04 14.02
CA ASP A 62 -16.28 30.11 15.17
C ASP A 62 -15.26 31.21 14.84
N PRO A 63 -15.27 32.36 15.54
CA PRO A 63 -14.44 33.51 15.21
C PRO A 63 -13.01 33.34 15.71
N SER A 64 -12.59 32.11 16.01
CA SER A 64 -11.20 31.73 15.87
C SER A 64 -10.76 32.15 14.47
N ALA A 65 -10.08 33.29 14.40
CA ALA A 65 -9.45 33.81 13.21
C ALA A 65 -8.47 32.75 12.71
N GLN A 66 -8.98 31.82 11.92
CA GLN A 66 -8.18 30.83 11.22
C GLN A 66 -7.28 31.67 10.34
N ASP A 67 -6.00 31.70 10.71
CA ASP A 67 -4.97 32.40 9.97
C ASP A 67 -4.84 31.76 8.59
N TYR A 68 -5.63 32.26 7.65
CA TYR A 68 -5.65 31.81 6.26
C TYR A 68 -4.41 32.29 5.50
N SER A 69 -3.48 33.03 6.12
CA SER A 69 -2.29 33.54 5.43
C SER A 69 -1.36 32.43 4.90
N ARG A 70 -1.50 31.19 5.38
CA ARG A 70 -0.71 30.04 4.95
C ARG A 70 -1.47 28.72 5.02
N PHE A 71 -1.42 27.96 3.94
CA PHE A 71 -1.66 26.52 4.01
C PHE A 71 -0.44 25.83 4.60
N SER A 72 -0.61 24.93 5.57
CA SER A 72 0.49 24.14 6.12
C SER A 72 0.12 22.68 6.33
N HIS A 73 1.04 21.79 5.95
CA HIS A 73 1.02 20.36 6.29
C HIS A 73 1.75 20.07 7.62
N SER A 74 2.23 21.10 8.32
CA SER A 74 3.02 20.96 9.54
C SER A 74 2.20 20.70 10.81
N SER A 75 0.87 20.81 10.73
CA SER A 75 -0.04 20.48 11.82
C SER A 75 -0.81 19.21 11.46
N PRO A 76 -0.39 18.04 11.98
CA PRO A 76 -1.04 16.77 11.69
C PRO A 76 -2.52 16.79 12.02
N ASP A 77 -2.93 17.42 13.13
CA ASP A 77 -4.33 17.43 13.58
C ASP A 77 -5.22 18.31 12.68
N ALA A 78 -4.72 19.46 12.25
CA ALA A 78 -5.46 20.35 11.33
C ALA A 78 -5.60 19.71 9.94
N HIS A 79 -4.53 19.09 9.44
CA HIS A 79 -4.59 18.37 8.17
C HIS A 79 -5.46 17.11 8.26
N ALA A 80 -5.34 16.33 9.34
CA ALA A 80 -6.18 15.16 9.61
C ALA A 80 -7.66 15.54 9.68
N ALA A 81 -8.00 16.67 10.32
CA ALA A 81 -9.37 17.17 10.36
C ALA A 81 -9.93 17.50 8.97
N LEU A 82 -9.10 18.04 8.07
CA LEU A 82 -9.48 18.31 6.68
C LEU A 82 -9.60 17.01 5.85
N THR A 83 -8.67 16.06 6.00
CA THR A 83 -8.70 14.78 5.27
C THR A 83 -9.72 13.79 5.82
N ASN A 84 -10.12 13.89 7.08
CA ASN A 84 -11.20 13.07 7.63
C ASN A 84 -12.57 13.53 7.10
N ARG A 85 -12.70 14.80 6.71
CA ARG A 85 -13.90 15.38 6.11
C ARG A 85 -13.91 15.27 4.57
N SER A 86 -12.76 15.01 3.94
CA SER A 86 -12.61 15.01 2.47
C SER A 86 -11.51 14.06 1.99
N ASN A 87 -11.71 13.37 0.86
CA ASN A 87 -10.64 12.58 0.22
C ASN A 87 -9.44 13.50 -0.11
N CYS A 88 -8.20 13.01 -0.01
CA CYS A 88 -7.01 13.69 -0.53
C CYS A 88 -7.23 14.26 -1.94
N ALA A 89 -8.00 13.56 -2.78
CA ALA A 89 -8.37 13.96 -4.13
C ALA A 89 -9.20 15.26 -4.23
N SER A 90 -9.81 15.70 -3.12
CA SER A 90 -10.52 16.98 -3.03
C SER A 90 -9.59 18.18 -3.14
N CYS A 91 -8.31 18.02 -2.75
CA CYS A 91 -7.30 19.07 -2.85
C CYS A 91 -6.15 18.68 -3.80
N HIS A 92 -5.87 17.40 -3.95
CA HIS A 92 -4.79 16.86 -4.78
C HIS A 92 -5.35 16.10 -5.98
N ARG A 93 -5.44 16.76 -7.13
CA ARG A 93 -5.98 16.15 -8.33
C ARG A 93 -4.95 15.25 -9.00
N ARG A 94 -5.36 14.06 -9.45
CA ARG A 94 -4.58 13.25 -10.40
C ARG A 94 -5.22 13.36 -11.78
N SER A 95 -4.45 13.80 -12.76
CA SER A 95 -4.82 13.72 -14.17
C SER A 95 -3.99 12.62 -14.82
N GLY A 96 -4.62 11.78 -15.66
CA GLY A 96 -3.91 10.86 -16.56
C GLY A 96 -2.90 9.90 -15.93
N GLY A 97 -3.14 9.42 -14.70
CA GLY A 97 -2.26 8.44 -14.03
C GLY A 97 -0.90 9.00 -13.57
N GLN A 98 -0.70 10.32 -13.64
CA GLN A 98 0.58 10.94 -13.29
C GLN A 98 1.01 10.63 -11.84
N PRO A 99 2.32 10.46 -11.59
CA PRO A 99 2.85 10.10 -10.28
C PRO A 99 2.87 11.30 -9.31
N GLU A 100 2.73 12.52 -9.82
CA GLU A 100 2.65 13.75 -9.03
C GLU A 100 1.22 14.34 -9.13
N PRO A 101 0.57 14.68 -8.00
CA PRO A 101 -0.71 15.35 -8.04
C PRO A 101 -0.56 16.78 -8.58
N SER A 102 -1.50 17.18 -9.43
CA SER A 102 -1.59 18.56 -9.92
C SER A 102 -2.13 19.49 -8.83
N PHE A 103 -1.75 20.77 -8.92
CA PHE A 103 -2.27 21.82 -8.07
C PHE A 103 -3.81 21.90 -8.12
N PRO A 104 -4.46 22.17 -6.98
CA PRO A 104 -5.89 22.46 -6.97
C PRO A 104 -6.23 23.69 -7.82
N ILE A 105 -7.45 23.70 -8.34
CA ILE A 105 -8.06 24.82 -9.04
C ILE A 105 -9.07 25.52 -8.14
N HIS A 106 -9.47 26.76 -8.46
CA HIS A 106 -10.44 27.51 -7.63
C HIS A 106 -11.68 26.69 -7.27
N ARG A 107 -12.21 25.91 -8.21
CA ARG A 107 -13.38 25.03 -8.00
C ARG A 107 -13.20 24.04 -6.86
N ASP A 108 -11.98 23.58 -6.61
CA ASP A 108 -11.69 22.60 -5.56
C ASP A 108 -11.84 23.25 -4.16
N CYS A 109 -11.51 24.53 -4.04
CA CYS A 109 -11.61 25.30 -2.80
C CYS A 109 -12.97 25.96 -2.60
N THR A 110 -13.58 26.48 -3.67
CA THR A 110 -14.86 27.22 -3.59
C THR A 110 -16.04 26.35 -3.15
N ARG A 111 -15.92 25.02 -3.18
CA ARG A 111 -16.94 24.12 -2.61
C ARG A 111 -17.10 24.27 -1.10
N CYS A 112 -16.05 24.66 -0.40
CA CYS A 112 -16.06 24.88 1.05
C CYS A 112 -15.88 26.36 1.40
N HIS A 113 -15.09 27.10 0.61
CA HIS A 113 -14.68 28.47 0.90
C HIS A 113 -15.35 29.52 0.00
N LEU A 114 -16.58 29.26 -0.48
CA LEU A 114 -17.26 30.19 -1.39
C LEU A 114 -17.38 31.59 -0.79
N ALA A 115 -17.73 31.67 0.49
CA ALA A 115 -17.96 32.92 1.19
C ALA A 115 -16.70 33.80 1.20
N GLU A 116 -15.53 33.21 1.43
CA GLU A 116 -14.25 33.92 1.42
C GLU A 116 -13.85 34.32 -0.01
N PHE A 117 -14.15 33.49 -1.02
CA PHE A 117 -13.92 33.84 -2.44
C PHE A 117 -14.80 34.99 -2.92
N THR A 118 -16.02 35.12 -2.40
CA THR A 118 -16.98 36.17 -2.77
C THR A 118 -17.05 37.32 -1.77
N ALA A 119 -16.22 37.29 -0.72
CA ALA A 119 -16.23 38.33 0.31
C ALA A 119 -15.94 39.69 -0.32
N PRO A 120 -16.71 40.74 0.05
CA PRO A 120 -16.45 42.09 -0.42
C PRO A 120 -15.03 42.52 -0.07
N VAL A 121 -14.26 42.83 -1.10
CA VAL A 121 -13.03 43.62 -0.98
C VAL A 121 -13.47 45.04 -0.64
N GLY A 122 -13.39 45.43 0.64
CA GLY A 122 -13.70 46.80 1.07
C GLY A 122 -12.72 47.80 0.46
N SER A 123 -11.89 48.45 1.29
CA SER A 123 -10.83 49.35 0.81
C SER A 123 -9.61 48.64 0.21
N SER A 124 -9.61 47.30 0.21
CA SER A 124 -8.47 46.50 -0.24
C SER A 124 -8.52 46.28 -1.75
N PRO A 125 -7.42 46.48 -2.49
CA PRO A 125 -7.39 46.26 -3.95
C PRO A 125 -7.47 44.78 -4.33
N THR A 126 -7.34 43.85 -3.38
CA THR A 126 -7.42 42.40 -3.65
C THR A 126 -8.03 41.66 -2.48
N ASN A 127 -8.79 40.59 -2.78
CA ASN A 127 -9.34 39.72 -1.77
C ASN A 127 -8.20 38.95 -1.08
N PRO A 128 -8.09 38.98 0.26
CA PRO A 128 -7.06 38.26 1.00
C PRO A 128 -6.95 36.76 0.66
N ILE A 129 -8.02 36.13 0.18
CA ILE A 129 -7.97 34.72 -0.24
C ILE A 129 -7.08 34.47 -1.46
N CYS A 130 -6.95 35.45 -2.35
CA CYS A 130 -6.17 35.31 -3.58
C CYS A 130 -4.67 35.20 -3.27
N VAL A 131 -4.18 36.00 -2.31
CA VAL A 131 -2.77 36.02 -1.92
C VAL A 131 -2.35 34.80 -1.11
N ILE A 132 -3.26 33.93 -0.71
CA ILE A 132 -2.91 32.65 -0.07
C ILE A 132 -2.22 31.74 -1.09
N CYS A 133 -2.72 31.73 -2.32
CA CYS A 133 -2.28 30.82 -3.38
C CYS A 133 -1.40 31.52 -4.42
N HIS A 134 -1.62 32.81 -4.66
CA HIS A 134 -0.91 33.59 -5.67
C HIS A 134 0.15 34.48 -5.05
N THR A 135 1.18 34.80 -5.85
CA THR A 135 2.06 35.93 -5.56
C THR A 135 1.28 37.23 -5.79
N ASP A 136 1.65 38.29 -5.08
CA ASP A 136 0.93 39.57 -5.17
C ASP A 136 1.04 40.20 -6.58
N GLU A 137 2.07 39.80 -7.32
CA GLU A 137 2.29 40.16 -8.72
C GLU A 137 1.23 39.56 -9.64
N GLY A 138 0.51 40.40 -10.38
CA GLY A 138 -0.33 39.95 -11.50
C GLY A 138 -1.65 39.29 -11.11
N LEU A 139 -2.19 39.54 -9.91
CA LEU A 139 -3.51 39.02 -9.46
C LEU A 139 -4.68 39.39 -10.37
N ASN A 140 -4.54 40.45 -11.17
CA ASN A 140 -5.52 40.86 -12.17
C ASN A 140 -5.45 40.03 -13.47
N SER A 141 -4.54 39.06 -13.56
CA SER A 141 -4.38 38.18 -14.71
C SER A 141 -5.04 36.81 -14.48
N PRO A 142 -5.71 36.22 -15.50
CA PRO A 142 -6.18 34.84 -15.44
C PRO A 142 -5.07 33.81 -15.16
N SER A 143 -3.81 34.18 -15.37
CA SER A 143 -2.62 33.34 -15.16
C SER A 143 -1.70 33.90 -14.07
N ALA A 144 -2.26 34.53 -13.04
CA ALA A 144 -1.51 35.03 -11.90
C ALA A 144 -0.54 33.96 -11.35
N PRO A 145 0.75 34.27 -11.13
CA PRO A 145 1.71 33.29 -10.64
C PRO A 145 1.31 32.77 -9.27
N ARG A 146 1.59 31.48 -9.02
CA ARG A 146 1.23 30.80 -7.78
C ARG A 146 2.44 30.63 -6.87
N LYS A 147 2.22 30.79 -5.57
CA LYS A 147 3.19 30.41 -4.54
C LYS A 147 3.45 28.91 -4.62
N LYS A 148 4.67 28.50 -4.25
CA LYS A 148 4.98 27.07 -4.10
C LYS A 148 4.20 26.53 -2.91
N PHE A 149 3.43 25.46 -3.12
CA PHE A 149 2.74 24.81 -2.01
C PHE A 149 3.76 24.15 -1.07
N PRO A 150 3.51 24.14 0.25
CA PRO A 150 4.38 23.46 1.19
C PRO A 150 4.44 21.97 0.85
N GLY A 151 5.65 21.40 0.83
CA GLY A 151 5.82 19.95 0.73
C GLY A 151 5.10 19.22 1.86
N LEU A 152 4.58 18.03 1.57
CA LEU A 152 3.98 17.14 2.55
C LEU A 152 5.07 16.63 3.51
N ARG A 153 5.20 17.26 4.70
CA ARG A 153 6.27 16.92 5.67
C ARG A 153 6.02 15.62 6.46
N SER A 154 4.90 14.95 6.22
CA SER A 154 4.42 13.85 7.08
C SER A 154 3.57 12.84 6.31
N PHE A 155 3.95 12.47 5.09
CA PHE A 155 3.13 11.62 4.21
C PHE A 155 3.86 10.32 3.86
N THR A 156 3.96 9.46 4.86
CA THR A 156 4.73 8.22 4.77
C THR A 156 3.92 7.17 4.04
N ALA A 157 4.54 6.57 3.01
CA ALA A 157 3.96 5.39 2.37
C ALA A 157 4.00 4.22 3.37
N GLU A 158 2.83 3.69 3.68
CA GLU A 158 2.65 2.47 4.44
C GLU A 158 2.64 1.27 3.49
N PHE A 159 3.44 0.28 3.82
CA PHE A 159 3.51 -0.97 3.09
C PHE A 159 3.68 -2.12 4.08
N ASP A 160 2.91 -3.19 3.87
CA ASP A 160 2.95 -4.39 4.68
C ASP A 160 3.29 -5.62 3.83
N HIS A 161 4.47 -6.20 4.07
CA HIS A 161 4.94 -7.38 3.34
C HIS A 161 4.01 -8.58 3.51
N ALA A 162 3.45 -8.79 4.70
CA ALA A 162 2.59 -9.94 4.97
C ALA A 162 1.30 -9.84 4.17
N GLN A 163 0.70 -8.65 4.09
CA GLN A 163 -0.48 -8.38 3.30
C GLN A 163 -0.26 -8.63 1.80
N HIS A 164 0.88 -8.21 1.24
CA HIS A 164 1.17 -8.39 -0.18
C HIS A 164 1.58 -9.82 -0.53
N LEU A 165 2.26 -10.53 0.38
CA LEU A 165 2.75 -11.89 0.13
C LEU A 165 1.76 -12.99 0.54
N ARG A 166 0.78 -12.68 1.40
CA ARG A 166 -0.27 -13.62 1.86
C ARG A 166 -1.68 -13.19 1.43
N GLY A 167 -1.79 -12.15 0.60
CA GLY A 167 -3.07 -11.67 0.04
C GLY A 167 -3.71 -12.64 -0.95
N VAL A 168 -4.81 -12.23 -1.59
CA VAL A 168 -5.53 -13.06 -2.56
C VAL A 168 -4.66 -13.39 -3.78
N GLU A 169 -4.68 -14.66 -4.22
CA GLU A 169 -3.83 -15.21 -5.28
C GLU A 169 -3.65 -14.33 -6.54
N PRO A 170 -4.69 -13.74 -7.15
CA PRO A 170 -4.47 -12.91 -8.35
C PRO A 170 -3.72 -11.61 -8.06
N ALA A 171 -3.76 -11.12 -6.82
CA ALA A 171 -3.15 -9.85 -6.40
C ALA A 171 -1.73 -10.02 -5.85
N ARG A 172 -1.25 -11.26 -5.66
CA ARG A 172 0.10 -11.51 -5.14
C ARG A 172 1.14 -11.23 -6.22
N PRO A 173 2.30 -10.64 -5.87
CA PRO A 173 3.39 -10.49 -6.82
C PRO A 173 3.90 -11.88 -7.27
N LYS A 174 3.80 -12.19 -8.56
CA LYS A 174 4.17 -13.50 -9.14
C LYS A 174 5.63 -13.88 -8.88
N GLU A 175 6.52 -12.89 -8.89
CA GLU A 175 7.96 -13.08 -8.63
C GLU A 175 8.33 -12.89 -7.15
N GLY A 176 7.32 -12.83 -6.26
CA GLY A 176 7.51 -12.64 -4.83
C GLY A 176 8.27 -11.34 -4.53
N CYS A 177 9.33 -11.44 -3.73
CA CYS A 177 10.16 -10.28 -3.36
C CYS A 177 10.82 -9.61 -4.57
N ALA A 178 11.18 -10.38 -5.60
CA ALA A 178 11.89 -9.87 -6.78
C ALA A 178 11.02 -8.97 -7.67
N ALA A 179 9.68 -9.05 -7.53
CA ALA A 179 8.75 -8.17 -8.24
C ALA A 179 8.94 -6.68 -7.89
N CYS A 180 9.44 -6.40 -6.67
CA CYS A 180 9.65 -5.03 -6.19
C CYS A 180 11.12 -4.74 -5.86
N HIS A 181 11.88 -5.75 -5.44
CA HIS A 181 13.28 -5.60 -5.04
C HIS A 181 14.22 -6.08 -6.14
N THR A 182 15.22 -5.26 -6.44
CA THR A 182 16.29 -5.61 -7.38
C THR A 182 17.66 -5.53 -6.70
N PRO A 183 18.63 -6.38 -7.09
CA PRO A 183 19.98 -6.29 -6.56
C PRO A 183 20.56 -4.89 -6.76
N ALA A 184 21.05 -4.30 -5.67
CA ALA A 184 21.70 -3.00 -5.65
C ALA A 184 23.16 -3.14 -5.18
N ARG A 185 23.96 -2.08 -5.40
CA ARG A 185 25.36 -2.01 -4.95
C ARG A 185 26.18 -3.26 -5.33
N ARG A 186 26.18 -3.63 -6.62
CA ARG A 186 26.88 -4.85 -7.13
C ARG A 186 26.42 -6.15 -6.43
N GLY A 187 25.14 -6.23 -6.03
CA GLY A 187 24.55 -7.43 -5.44
C GLY A 187 24.71 -7.55 -3.92
N VAL A 188 25.37 -6.60 -3.25
CA VAL A 188 25.47 -6.56 -1.79
C VAL A 188 24.34 -5.74 -1.14
N ALA A 189 23.29 -5.38 -1.86
CA ALA A 189 22.11 -4.76 -1.28
C ALA A 189 20.88 -5.16 -2.10
N GLN A 190 19.69 -4.92 -1.56
CA GLN A 190 18.46 -4.92 -2.32
C GLN A 190 17.96 -3.48 -2.41
N SER A 191 17.48 -3.08 -3.58
CA SER A 191 16.79 -1.80 -3.77
C SER A 191 15.47 -1.82 -3.01
N ILE A 192 14.99 -0.64 -2.62
CA ILE A 192 13.61 -0.46 -2.14
C ILE A 192 13.00 0.60 -3.05
N PRO A 193 11.84 0.34 -3.67
CA PRO A 193 11.13 1.37 -4.43
C PRO A 193 10.90 2.60 -3.55
N ALA A 194 11.31 3.76 -4.04
CA ALA A 194 11.25 5.00 -3.27
C ALA A 194 10.88 6.17 -4.18
N ARG A 195 10.30 7.22 -3.56
CA ARG A 195 9.88 8.45 -4.26
C ARG A 195 8.92 8.12 -5.42
N LEU A 196 8.99 8.87 -6.50
CA LEU A 196 8.09 8.71 -7.66
C LEU A 196 8.17 7.31 -8.30
N ASN A 197 9.31 6.64 -8.23
CA ASN A 197 9.45 5.27 -8.74
C ASN A 197 8.60 4.25 -7.96
N ALA A 198 8.30 4.51 -6.67
CA ALA A 198 7.43 3.64 -5.89
C ALA A 198 6.00 3.63 -6.45
N HIS A 199 5.48 4.78 -6.90
CA HIS A 199 4.15 4.84 -7.53
C HIS A 199 4.09 3.93 -8.77
N GLN A 200 5.11 3.97 -9.61
CA GLN A 200 5.17 3.10 -10.79
C GLN A 200 5.09 1.62 -10.39
N THR A 201 5.80 1.21 -9.33
CA THR A 201 5.75 -0.18 -8.84
C THR A 201 4.36 -0.54 -8.29
N CYS A 202 3.76 0.30 -7.44
CA CYS A 202 2.44 0.01 -6.85
C CYS A 202 1.34 -0.08 -7.91
N TYR A 203 1.36 0.82 -8.90
CA TYR A 203 0.32 0.89 -9.95
C TYR A 203 0.41 -0.20 -11.01
N GLN A 204 1.46 -1.03 -11.01
CA GLN A 204 1.48 -2.24 -11.83
C GLN A 204 0.32 -3.17 -11.49
N CYS A 205 -0.06 -3.26 -10.21
CA CYS A 205 -1.17 -4.09 -9.73
C CYS A 205 -2.39 -3.28 -9.29
N HIS A 206 -2.19 -2.05 -8.78
CA HIS A 206 -3.24 -1.19 -8.22
C HIS A 206 -3.78 -0.13 -9.19
N SER A 207 -3.69 -0.39 -10.50
CA SER A 207 -4.33 0.44 -11.51
C SER A 207 -5.84 0.11 -11.63
N PRO A 208 -6.66 1.02 -12.19
CA PRO A 208 -8.04 0.70 -12.54
C PRO A 208 -8.09 -0.53 -13.45
N GLY A 209 -8.84 -1.57 -13.07
CA GLY A 209 -8.89 -2.85 -13.79
C GLY A 209 -7.69 -3.77 -13.57
N GLY A 210 -6.74 -3.38 -12.72
CA GLY A 210 -5.60 -4.19 -12.30
C GLY A 210 -5.99 -5.32 -11.34
N GLN A 211 -5.03 -6.21 -11.06
CA GLN A 211 -5.26 -7.46 -10.33
C GLN A 211 -5.53 -7.26 -8.83
N ALA A 212 -5.07 -6.15 -8.24
CA ALA A 212 -5.17 -5.88 -6.81
C ALA A 212 -6.25 -4.84 -6.45
N GLY A 213 -7.14 -4.53 -7.40
CA GLY A 213 -8.21 -3.55 -7.23
C GLY A 213 -7.71 -2.10 -7.23
N ASN A 214 -8.63 -1.18 -7.57
CA ASN A 214 -8.32 0.24 -7.64
C ASN A 214 -8.25 0.84 -6.22
N LEU A 215 -7.20 1.62 -5.97
CA LEU A 215 -7.06 2.39 -4.73
C LEU A 215 -7.84 3.70 -4.88
N SER A 216 -8.88 3.88 -4.07
CA SER A 216 -9.81 5.01 -4.17
C SER A 216 -9.24 6.32 -3.60
N SER A 217 -8.12 6.28 -2.88
CA SER A 217 -7.53 7.47 -2.26
C SER A 217 -6.03 7.33 -2.01
N CYS A 218 -5.34 8.47 -1.89
CA CYS A 218 -3.92 8.51 -1.50
C CYS A 218 -3.72 7.93 -0.09
N GLY A 219 -4.72 8.10 0.80
CA GLY A 219 -4.73 7.58 2.17
C GLY A 219 -4.72 6.05 2.25
N SER A 220 -5.06 5.34 1.17
CA SER A 220 -4.96 3.88 1.13
C SER A 220 -3.52 3.36 1.20
N CYS A 221 -2.55 4.20 0.84
CA CYS A 221 -1.13 3.87 0.92
C CYS A 221 -0.34 4.85 1.78
N HIS A 222 -0.86 6.02 2.10
CA HIS A 222 -0.12 7.04 2.82
C HIS A 222 -0.80 7.42 4.13
N GLY A 223 -0.02 7.38 5.21
CA GLY A 223 -0.42 7.81 6.54
C GLY A 223 0.20 9.15 6.92
N LEU A 224 -0.45 9.84 7.87
CA LEU A 224 0.14 10.97 8.55
C LEU A 224 1.20 10.50 9.54
N GLY A 225 2.40 11.05 9.47
CA GLY A 225 3.45 10.76 10.44
C GLY A 225 4.86 10.85 9.88
N SER A 226 5.83 10.61 10.75
CA SER A 226 7.24 10.63 10.40
C SER A 226 7.63 9.45 9.53
N TYR A 227 8.43 9.72 8.50
CA TYR A 227 9.01 8.70 7.65
C TYR A 227 10.21 8.08 8.37
N SER A 228 10.15 6.77 8.62
CA SER A 228 11.31 6.00 9.06
C SER A 228 11.88 5.24 7.87
N PRO A 229 13.04 5.66 7.31
CA PRO A 229 13.62 4.96 6.18
C PRO A 229 13.96 3.52 6.56
N THR A 230 13.47 2.55 5.78
CA THR A 230 13.95 1.18 5.91
C THR A 230 15.37 1.09 5.36
N THR A 231 16.31 0.56 6.16
CA THR A 231 17.70 0.40 5.71
C THR A 231 17.81 -0.66 4.61
N ILE A 232 18.47 -0.30 3.52
CA ILE A 232 18.86 -1.23 2.44
C ILE A 232 20.16 -2.01 2.76
N ALA A 233 20.85 -1.62 3.83
CA ALA A 233 22.12 -2.20 4.24
C ALA A 233 21.94 -3.14 5.43
N SER A 234 22.32 -4.39 5.25
CA SER A 234 22.47 -5.40 6.30
C SER A 234 23.88 -5.35 6.89
N ARG A 235 24.00 -5.68 8.18
CA ARG A 235 25.31 -5.91 8.82
C ARG A 235 26.10 -7.01 8.13
N ALA A 236 25.43 -7.97 7.49
CA ALA A 236 26.08 -9.05 6.76
C ALA A 236 26.96 -8.59 5.58
N TYR A 237 26.64 -7.46 4.98
CA TYR A 237 27.47 -6.92 3.91
C TYR A 237 28.85 -6.46 4.40
N ARG A 238 29.02 -6.23 5.71
CA ARG A 238 30.32 -5.91 6.31
C ARG A 238 31.24 -7.12 6.43
N VAL A 239 30.73 -8.33 6.23
CA VAL A 239 31.50 -9.60 6.23
C VAL A 239 31.51 -10.28 4.86
N SER A 240 31.56 -9.47 3.79
CA SER A 240 31.71 -9.93 2.41
C SER A 240 30.56 -10.80 1.87
N PHE A 241 29.34 -10.63 2.39
CA PHE A 241 28.15 -11.30 1.85
C PHE A 241 27.63 -10.62 0.57
N SER A 242 27.14 -11.43 -0.38
CA SER A 242 26.56 -11.00 -1.65
C SER A 242 25.31 -11.82 -1.98
N HIS A 243 24.20 -11.14 -2.29
CA HIS A 243 22.98 -11.79 -2.79
C HIS A 243 23.17 -12.36 -4.21
N ALA A 244 24.07 -11.78 -5.02
CA ALA A 244 24.35 -12.30 -6.35
C ALA A 244 24.96 -13.71 -6.29
N ASP A 245 25.70 -13.99 -5.21
CA ASP A 245 26.30 -15.30 -4.95
C ASP A 245 25.33 -16.25 -4.24
N HIS A 246 24.35 -15.73 -3.49
CA HIS A 246 23.34 -16.47 -2.73
C HIS A 246 21.93 -16.30 -3.32
N GLY A 247 21.80 -16.58 -4.60
CA GLY A 247 20.55 -16.42 -5.35
C GLY A 247 20.12 -17.70 -6.07
N SER A 248 19.42 -17.51 -7.19
CA SER A 248 18.85 -18.60 -8.00
C SER A 248 19.87 -19.64 -8.48
N ARG A 249 21.13 -19.25 -8.71
CA ARG A 249 22.22 -20.17 -9.07
C ARG A 249 22.47 -21.25 -8.02
N GLN A 250 22.21 -20.94 -6.76
CA GLN A 250 22.30 -21.89 -5.64
C GLN A 250 20.93 -22.50 -5.29
N ARG A 251 19.93 -22.32 -6.15
CA ARG A 251 18.53 -22.68 -5.90
C ARG A 251 17.99 -22.06 -4.61
N LEU A 252 18.47 -20.86 -4.28
CA LEU A 252 18.02 -20.08 -3.12
C LEU A 252 17.02 -19.01 -3.56
N THR A 253 16.00 -18.85 -2.74
CA THR A 253 14.97 -17.81 -2.83
C THR A 253 15.06 -16.93 -1.58
N CYS A 254 14.43 -15.75 -1.62
CA CYS A 254 14.40 -14.84 -0.48
C CYS A 254 13.86 -15.52 0.79
N ALA A 255 12.84 -16.38 0.64
CA ALA A 255 12.20 -17.10 1.74
C ALA A 255 13.10 -18.15 2.40
N ASN A 256 14.19 -18.58 1.75
CA ASN A 256 15.13 -19.52 2.37
C ASN A 256 15.97 -18.87 3.49
N CYS A 257 16.06 -17.53 3.49
CA CYS A 257 16.83 -16.77 4.49
C CYS A 257 15.92 -15.83 5.28
N HIS A 258 15.04 -15.11 4.58
CA HIS A 258 14.20 -14.06 5.14
C HIS A 258 12.79 -14.57 5.40
N ASN A 259 12.34 -14.40 6.64
CA ASN A 259 10.97 -14.67 7.05
C ASN A 259 10.18 -13.36 7.10
N VAL A 260 9.01 -13.39 6.49
CA VAL A 260 8.03 -12.30 6.56
C VAL A 260 7.14 -12.57 7.77
N LYS A 261 7.20 -11.65 8.72
CA LYS A 261 6.46 -11.69 9.98
C LYS A 261 5.01 -11.30 9.77
N GLU A 262 4.23 -11.41 10.84
CA GLU A 262 2.81 -11.05 10.84
C GLU A 262 2.57 -9.56 10.52
N ARG A 263 1.34 -9.28 10.08
CA ARG A 263 0.86 -7.95 9.69
C ARG A 263 0.94 -6.94 10.84
N GLY A 264 1.11 -5.67 10.50
CA GLY A 264 0.97 -4.55 11.44
C GLY A 264 2.25 -4.23 12.23
N LEU A 265 3.35 -4.93 11.94
CA LEU A 265 4.66 -4.53 12.42
C LEU A 265 5.16 -3.32 11.64
N ALA A 266 5.92 -2.45 12.31
CA ALA A 266 6.63 -1.37 11.65
C ALA A 266 7.49 -1.89 10.48
N GLN A 267 7.55 -1.15 9.36
CA GLN A 267 8.12 -1.61 8.08
C GLN A 267 9.50 -2.26 8.23
N GLY A 268 10.41 -1.64 8.99
CA GLY A 268 11.76 -2.17 9.26
C GLY A 268 11.83 -3.45 10.11
N ARG A 269 10.70 -3.95 10.63
CA ARG A 269 10.59 -5.17 11.44
C ARG A 269 9.79 -6.28 10.77
N GLN A 270 9.18 -6.03 9.61
CA GLN A 270 8.32 -6.98 8.91
C GLN A 270 9.07 -8.15 8.27
N VAL A 271 10.35 -7.96 7.91
CA VAL A 271 11.20 -9.00 7.32
C VAL A 271 12.36 -9.28 8.26
N SER A 272 12.69 -10.55 8.50
CA SER A 272 13.80 -10.93 9.38
C SER A 272 15.15 -10.52 8.78
N SER A 273 16.08 -10.12 9.64
CA SER A 273 17.49 -9.94 9.28
C SER A 273 18.27 -11.23 9.53
N ILE A 274 19.31 -11.45 8.73
CA ILE A 274 20.25 -12.56 8.91
C ILE A 274 21.37 -12.10 9.82
N LEU A 275 21.68 -12.90 10.84
CA LEU A 275 22.83 -12.68 11.68
C LEU A 275 24.09 -13.08 10.90
N PRO A 276 25.07 -12.18 10.68
CA PRO A 276 26.32 -12.52 10.00
C PRO A 276 27.28 -13.25 10.93
N ALA A 277 26.84 -14.41 11.40
CA ALA A 277 27.59 -15.29 12.27
C ALA A 277 27.58 -16.69 11.67
N GLN A 278 28.78 -17.26 11.54
CA GLN A 278 28.96 -18.68 11.36
C GLN A 278 29.27 -19.30 12.73
N HIS A 279 30.22 -18.74 13.46
CA HIS A 279 30.55 -19.20 14.80
C HIS A 279 29.63 -18.57 15.86
N PHE A 280 29.38 -19.32 16.94
CA PHE A 280 28.60 -18.87 18.11
C PHE A 280 27.22 -18.31 17.76
N SER A 281 26.64 -18.77 16.65
CA SER A 281 25.31 -18.34 16.23
C SER A 281 24.25 -18.87 17.19
N ASN A 282 23.26 -18.05 17.51
CA ASN A 282 22.06 -18.55 18.18
C ASN A 282 21.34 -19.54 17.24
N PRO A 283 21.11 -20.80 17.66
CA PRO A 283 20.47 -21.81 16.80
C PRO A 283 19.04 -21.45 16.40
N ARG A 284 18.39 -20.52 17.11
CA ARG A 284 17.05 -20.01 16.78
C ARG A 284 17.07 -18.86 15.76
N ALA A 285 18.25 -18.31 15.43
CA ALA A 285 18.40 -17.22 14.48
C ALA A 285 18.90 -17.74 13.12
N GLN A 286 18.31 -17.25 12.04
CA GLN A 286 18.86 -17.46 10.70
C GLN A 286 20.23 -16.78 10.59
N SER A 287 21.24 -17.54 10.21
CA SER A 287 22.63 -17.10 10.17
C SER A 287 23.41 -17.82 9.07
N CYS A 288 24.68 -17.47 8.89
CA CYS A 288 25.54 -18.16 7.94
C CYS A 288 25.62 -19.66 8.25
N MET A 289 25.66 -20.02 9.55
CA MET A 289 25.76 -21.40 10.03
C MET A 289 24.56 -22.28 9.65
N THR A 290 23.41 -21.69 9.28
CA THR A 290 22.27 -22.48 8.80
C THR A 290 22.62 -23.31 7.55
N CYS A 291 23.56 -22.83 6.72
CA CYS A 291 24.07 -23.57 5.56
C CYS A 291 25.57 -23.84 5.62
N HIS A 292 26.36 -22.91 6.15
CA HIS A 292 27.82 -23.03 6.29
C HIS A 292 28.22 -23.82 7.54
N ASN A 293 27.81 -25.09 7.59
CA ASN A 293 27.98 -26.01 8.71
C ASN A 293 28.78 -27.27 8.34
N GLY A 294 29.45 -27.28 7.19
CA GLY A 294 30.20 -28.42 6.68
C GLY A 294 29.33 -29.51 6.04
N ARG A 295 27.99 -29.40 6.10
CA ARG A 295 27.07 -30.38 5.50
C ARG A 295 26.47 -29.88 4.19
N ARG A 296 26.01 -28.63 4.16
CA ARG A 296 25.38 -28.03 2.96
C ARG A 296 26.32 -27.13 2.19
N ALA A 297 27.14 -26.37 2.90
CA ALA A 297 28.21 -25.55 2.38
C ALA A 297 29.42 -25.67 3.32
N PHE A 298 30.53 -25.04 2.94
CA PHE A 298 31.75 -25.05 3.76
C PHE A 298 31.48 -24.63 5.20
N GLY A 299 32.05 -25.37 6.16
CA GLY A 299 31.92 -25.14 7.59
C GLY A 299 33.04 -24.27 8.14
N ASP A 300 33.24 -24.32 9.46
CA ASP A 300 34.33 -23.64 10.16
C ASP A 300 35.54 -24.53 10.47
N VAL A 301 35.53 -25.77 9.96
CA VAL A 301 36.58 -26.75 10.17
C VAL A 301 37.87 -26.46 9.40
N ASP A 302 37.78 -25.81 8.23
CA ASP A 302 38.93 -25.47 7.39
C ASP A 302 39.26 -23.98 7.53
N THR A 303 40.43 -23.69 8.10
CA THR A 303 40.92 -22.32 8.30
C THR A 303 41.14 -21.54 7.00
N ARG A 304 41.27 -22.24 5.86
CA ARG A 304 41.34 -21.62 4.53
C ARG A 304 40.01 -20.96 4.14
N ASP A 305 38.90 -21.49 4.64
CA ASP A 305 37.57 -20.97 4.32
C ASP A 305 37.22 -19.69 5.08
N CYS A 306 37.91 -19.39 6.19
CA CYS A 306 37.69 -18.16 6.95
C CYS A 306 37.87 -16.89 6.09
N ARG A 307 38.82 -16.91 5.15
CA ARG A 307 39.11 -15.77 4.24
C ARG A 307 37.98 -15.49 3.25
N ARG A 308 37.04 -16.43 3.07
CA ARG A 308 35.89 -16.25 2.16
C ARG A 308 34.94 -15.16 2.67
N CYS A 309 34.79 -15.04 3.99
CA CYS A 309 33.94 -14.04 4.64
C CYS A 309 34.76 -12.88 5.23
N HIS A 310 35.93 -13.18 5.81
CA HIS A 310 36.75 -12.20 6.51
C HIS A 310 37.85 -11.61 5.60
N LYS A 311 37.51 -10.54 4.87
CA LYS A 311 38.39 -9.86 3.91
C LYS A 311 38.96 -8.51 4.39
N GLY A 312 38.67 -8.11 5.62
CA GLY A 312 39.07 -6.81 6.17
C GLY A 312 40.48 -6.83 6.79
N PRO A 313 41.21 -5.69 6.81
CA PRO A 313 42.57 -5.59 7.35
C PRO A 313 42.67 -5.90 8.87
N GLY A 314 41.55 -5.86 9.58
CA GLY A 314 41.47 -6.25 11.00
C GLY A 314 41.36 -7.76 11.26
N PHE A 315 41.19 -8.59 10.22
CA PHE A 315 41.14 -10.04 10.41
C PHE A 315 42.55 -10.64 10.38
N ARG A 316 43.01 -11.12 11.54
CA ARG A 316 44.26 -11.87 11.68
C ARG A 316 43.94 -13.25 12.21
N MET A 317 44.15 -14.28 11.39
CA MET A 317 44.23 -15.65 11.86
C MET A 317 45.50 -15.76 12.70
N ARG A 318 45.38 -15.90 14.02
CA ARG A 318 46.51 -16.37 14.81
C ARG A 318 46.71 -17.83 14.42
N GLY A 319 47.84 -18.10 13.77
CA GLY A 319 48.29 -19.45 13.43
C GLY A 319 48.60 -20.25 14.68
#